data_AF-A0A8B7RY66-F1
#
_entry.id   AF-A0A8B7RY66-F1
#
_cell.length_a   1.000
_cell.length_b   1.000
_cell.length_c   1.000
_cell.angle_alpha   90.00
_cell.angle_beta   90.00
_cell.angle_gamma   90.00
#
_symmetry.space_group_name_H-M   'P 1'
#
loop_
_entity.id
_entity.type
_entity.pdbx_description
1 polymer ?
#
loop_
_entity_poly.entity_id
_entity_poly.type
_entity_poly.pdbx_seq_one_letter_code
_entity_poly.pdbx_strand_id
1 'polypeptide(L)'
;MGFHMTFYLSYKFRLLLLFTLCLTVVGWATSNYFVGALQEIPKAQDFIANFNKVIVLGKKETLTDEASVKKPDLDNCPSVSPYLRGQDKLIFKPDLTLEEVQAENPKVHRGRYHPEECKALQRVAILIPHRNRERHLMYLLEHLHPFLQRQQLDYGIYTIHQAGSKKFNRAKLLNVGYIEALKDENWDCFIFHDVDLVPENDLNLYKCEDQPKHLVVGRNSTGYRLRYSGYFGGVTALSREQFFKG
;
A
#
# COMPACT_ATOMS: atom_id res chain seq x y z
N MET A 1 0.24 77.82 -31.31
CA MET A 1 0.87 76.63 -31.94
C MET A 1 0.92 75.51 -30.90
N GLY A 2 -0.13 74.68 -30.84
CA GLY A 2 -0.17 73.49 -29.99
C GLY A 2 -0.04 72.26 -30.89
N PHE A 3 1.07 71.53 -30.77
CA PHE A 3 1.34 70.32 -31.54
C PHE A 3 0.75 69.12 -30.77
N HIS A 4 -0.42 68.63 -31.20
CA HIS A 4 -0.98 67.36 -30.73
C HIS A 4 -0.27 66.22 -31.47
N MET A 5 0.62 65.51 -30.79
CA MET A 5 1.31 64.33 -31.34
C MET A 5 0.51 63.07 -31.01
N THR A 6 -0.31 62.62 -31.94
CA THR A 6 -1.07 61.36 -31.86
C THR A 6 -0.17 60.18 -32.22
N PHE A 7 0.23 59.39 -31.22
CA PHE A 7 0.96 58.13 -31.42
C PHE A 7 0.05 57.06 -32.01
N TYR A 8 0.04 56.94 -33.35
CA TYR A 8 -0.45 55.75 -34.05
C TYR A 8 0.56 54.61 -33.87
N LEU A 9 0.52 53.96 -32.71
CA LEU A 9 1.28 52.74 -32.47
C LEU A 9 0.66 51.62 -33.32
N SER A 10 1.31 51.31 -34.45
CA SER A 10 0.89 50.23 -35.37
C SER A 10 0.59 48.95 -34.61
N TYR A 11 -0.51 48.26 -34.97
CA TYR A 11 -0.94 46.99 -34.39
C TYR A 11 0.21 45.96 -34.31
N LYS A 12 1.13 45.98 -35.28
CA LYS A 12 2.34 45.14 -35.29
C LYS A 12 3.25 45.38 -34.09
N PHE A 13 3.39 46.62 -33.62
CA PHE A 13 4.20 46.97 -32.46
C PHE A 13 3.56 46.54 -31.14
N ARG A 14 2.23 46.67 -31.02
CA ARG A 14 1.47 46.13 -29.87
C ARG A 14 1.53 44.60 -29.82
N LEU A 15 1.45 43.95 -30.96
CA LEU A 15 1.59 42.49 -31.07
C LEU A 15 3.00 42.04 -30.68
N LEU A 16 4.04 42.75 -31.13
CA LEU A 16 5.42 42.47 -30.75
C LEU A 16 5.63 42.59 -29.24
N LEU A 17 5.10 43.66 -28.62
CA LEU A 17 5.12 43.85 -27.18
C LEU A 17 4.45 42.70 -26.42
N LEU A 18 3.27 42.27 -26.88
CA LEU A 18 2.55 41.13 -26.27
C LEU A 18 3.33 39.81 -26.40
N PHE A 19 3.95 39.55 -27.56
CA PHE A 19 4.79 38.36 -27.73
C PHE A 19 6.02 38.39 -26.81
N THR A 20 6.68 39.54 -26.70
CA THR A 20 7.82 39.68 -25.78
C THR A 20 7.42 39.50 -24.32
N LEU A 21 6.25 40.01 -23.91
CA LEU A 21 5.71 39.83 -22.56
C LEU A 21 5.35 38.36 -22.29
N CYS A 22 4.75 37.66 -23.27
CA CYS A 22 4.47 36.23 -23.14
C CYS A 22 5.74 35.41 -22.98
N LEU A 23 6.78 35.69 -23.77
CA LEU A 23 8.05 34.96 -23.71
C LEU A 23 8.77 35.18 -22.37
N THR A 24 8.74 36.40 -21.83
CA THR A 24 9.34 36.67 -20.51
C THR A 24 8.57 35.99 -19.38
N VAL A 25 7.22 35.96 -19.43
CA VAL A 25 6.39 35.27 -18.43
C VAL A 25 6.59 33.75 -18.50
N VAL A 26 6.65 33.17 -19.69
CA VAL A 26 6.91 31.74 -19.87
C VAL A 26 8.34 31.38 -19.42
N GLY A 27 9.33 32.19 -19.77
CA GLY A 27 10.70 32.03 -19.28
C GLY A 27 10.81 32.12 -17.75
N TRP A 28 10.09 33.06 -17.14
CA TRP A 28 10.05 33.22 -15.68
C TRP A 28 9.34 32.07 -14.98
N ALA A 29 8.21 31.61 -15.53
CA ALA A 29 7.48 30.45 -15.01
C ALA A 29 8.37 29.19 -15.10
N THR A 30 8.92 28.89 -16.28
CA THR A 30 9.77 27.71 -16.48
C THR A 30 11.04 27.73 -15.63
N SER A 31 11.66 28.89 -15.41
CA SER A 31 12.81 29.03 -14.51
C SER A 31 12.45 28.73 -13.06
N ASN A 32 11.33 29.25 -12.55
CA ASN A 32 10.89 28.98 -11.17
C ASN A 32 10.51 27.51 -10.96
N TYR A 33 9.83 26.88 -11.94
CA TYR A 33 9.52 25.46 -11.88
C TYR A 33 10.78 24.59 -11.95
N PHE A 34 11.78 24.95 -12.76
CA PHE A 34 13.03 24.22 -12.87
C PHE A 34 13.88 24.32 -11.60
N VAL A 35 13.94 25.49 -10.96
CA VAL A 35 14.62 25.67 -9.67
C VAL A 35 13.93 24.85 -8.56
N GLY A 36 12.59 24.77 -8.56
CA GLY A 36 11.84 23.91 -7.63
C GLY A 36 12.10 22.41 -7.86
N ALA A 37 12.16 21.96 -9.11
CA ALA A 37 12.47 20.57 -9.45
C ALA A 37 13.91 20.17 -9.07
N LEU A 38 14.87 21.08 -9.25
CA LEU A 38 16.27 20.86 -8.84
C LEU A 38 16.47 20.78 -7.33
N GLN A 39 15.53 21.28 -6.51
CA GLN A 39 15.62 21.17 -5.05
C GLN A 39 14.98 19.88 -4.48
N GLU A 40 14.09 19.25 -5.25
CA GLU A 40 13.49 17.94 -4.93
C GLU A 40 14.45 16.76 -5.24
N ILE A 41 15.22 16.86 -6.33
CA ILE A 41 16.19 15.83 -6.76
C ILE A 41 17.31 15.53 -5.73
N PRO A 42 17.99 16.53 -5.10
CA PRO A 42 19.06 16.25 -4.14
C PRO A 42 18.55 15.55 -2.88
N LYS A 43 17.31 15.82 -2.44
CA LYS A 43 16.70 15.12 -1.31
C LYS A 43 16.47 13.64 -1.60
N ALA A 44 16.14 13.28 -2.83
CA ALA A 44 15.97 11.88 -3.24
C ALA A 44 17.32 11.13 -3.28
N GLN A 45 18.39 11.77 -3.74
CA GLN A 45 19.74 11.18 -3.74
C GLN A 45 20.29 11.00 -2.31
N ASP A 46 20.10 11.99 -1.44
CA ASP A 46 20.49 11.88 -0.02
C ASP A 46 19.70 10.79 0.71
N PHE A 47 18.42 10.62 0.36
CA PHE A 47 17.60 9.52 0.88
C PHE A 47 18.14 8.15 0.45
N ILE A 48 18.48 7.97 -0.83
CA ILE A 48 19.05 6.70 -1.35
C ILE A 48 20.42 6.42 -0.71
N ALA A 49 21.27 7.44 -0.55
CA ALA A 49 22.58 7.29 0.07
C ALA A 49 22.48 6.89 1.55
N ASN A 50 21.58 7.52 2.31
CA ASN A 50 21.31 7.14 3.70
C ASN A 50 20.67 5.75 3.80
N PHE A 51 19.78 5.37 2.88
CA PHE A 51 19.17 4.05 2.85
C PHE A 51 20.21 2.94 2.62
N ASN A 52 21.11 3.13 1.66
CA ASN A 52 22.22 2.20 1.42
C ASN A 52 23.17 2.10 2.63
N LYS A 53 23.43 3.21 3.32
CA LYS A 53 24.24 3.22 4.54
C LYS A 53 23.57 2.44 5.68
N VAL A 54 22.25 2.55 5.85
CA VAL A 54 21.48 1.77 6.85
C VAL A 54 21.51 0.28 6.52
N ILE A 55 21.37 -0.12 5.26
CA ILE A 55 21.51 -1.53 4.83
C ILE A 55 22.91 -2.07 5.16
N VAL A 56 23.96 -1.27 4.93
CA VAL A 56 25.35 -1.68 5.22
C VAL A 56 25.61 -1.79 6.72
N LEU A 57 25.04 -0.89 7.55
CA LEU A 57 25.15 -0.98 9.02
C LEU A 57 24.36 -2.17 9.58
N GLY A 58 23.14 -2.43 9.10
CA GLY A 58 22.34 -3.58 9.53
C GLY A 58 23.00 -4.93 9.20
N LYS A 59 23.83 -4.99 8.15
CA LYS A 59 24.63 -6.16 7.82
C LYS A 59 25.87 -6.34 8.70
N LYS A 60 26.32 -5.29 9.39
CA LYS A 60 27.52 -5.30 10.26
C LYS A 60 27.18 -5.56 11.73
N GLU A 61 25.96 -5.25 12.16
CA GLU A 61 25.46 -5.47 13.53
C GLU A 61 24.86 -6.87 13.77
N THR A 62 24.73 -7.71 12.73
CA THR A 62 24.17 -9.08 12.83
C THR A 62 25.22 -10.20 12.97
N LEU A 63 26.47 -9.85 13.28
CA LEU A 63 27.55 -10.82 13.51
C LEU A 63 28.20 -10.62 14.88
N THR A 64 27.45 -10.79 15.96
CA THR A 64 28.00 -11.14 17.27
C THR A 64 27.03 -12.06 18.02
N ASP A 65 27.38 -13.34 18.02
CA ASP A 65 27.09 -14.40 19.00
C ASP A 65 25.70 -14.44 19.65
N GLU A 66 24.77 -15.16 19.01
CA GLU A 66 23.79 -15.97 19.72
C GLU A 66 23.98 -17.45 19.36
N ALA A 67 24.15 -18.27 20.39
CA ALA A 67 24.32 -19.71 20.29
C ALA A 67 23.17 -20.34 19.47
N SER A 68 23.52 -20.95 18.34
CA SER A 68 22.54 -21.54 17.43
C SER A 68 21.89 -22.77 18.06
N VAL A 69 20.69 -22.60 18.62
CA VAL A 69 19.75 -23.71 18.73
C VAL A 69 19.33 -24.02 17.30
N LYS A 70 19.84 -25.13 16.74
CA LYS A 70 19.46 -25.59 15.40
C LYS A 70 17.96 -25.93 15.40
N LYS A 71 17.12 -24.95 15.06
CA LYS A 71 15.73 -25.20 14.69
C LYS A 71 15.77 -26.18 13.50
N PRO A 72 14.99 -27.28 13.50
CA PRO A 72 14.93 -28.17 12.35
C PRO A 72 14.59 -27.34 11.11
N ASP A 73 15.30 -27.59 10.00
CA ASP A 73 15.03 -26.93 8.73
C ASP A 73 13.67 -27.44 8.24
N LEU A 74 12.64 -26.61 8.38
CA LEU A 74 11.27 -26.95 8.04
C LEU A 74 11.12 -26.96 6.52
N ASP A 75 10.44 -27.98 6.00
CA ASP A 75 10.05 -28.02 4.60
C ASP A 75 9.13 -26.83 4.26
N ASN A 76 9.12 -26.45 2.98
CA ASN A 76 8.21 -25.41 2.49
C ASN A 76 6.74 -25.86 2.60
N CYS A 77 5.85 -24.92 2.92
CA CYS A 77 4.41 -25.17 2.88
C CYS A 77 3.99 -25.58 1.46
N PRO A 78 2.96 -26.44 1.32
CA PRO A 78 2.47 -26.86 0.02
C PRO A 78 1.93 -25.67 -0.78
N SER A 79 1.99 -25.76 -2.12
CA SER A 79 1.51 -24.70 -3.03
C SER A 79 0.02 -24.39 -2.88
N VAL A 80 -0.74 -25.41 -2.46
CA VAL A 80 -2.15 -25.32 -2.04
C VAL A 80 -2.23 -25.84 -0.62
N SER A 81 -2.70 -24.99 0.30
CA SER A 81 -2.86 -25.38 1.70
C SER A 81 -3.91 -26.48 1.86
N PRO A 82 -3.66 -27.51 2.68
CA PRO A 82 -4.64 -28.55 2.99
C PRO A 82 -5.75 -28.04 3.95
N TYR A 83 -5.62 -26.84 4.51
CA TYR A 83 -6.55 -26.28 5.49
C TYR A 83 -7.67 -25.42 4.88
N LEU A 84 -7.64 -25.19 3.56
CA LEU A 84 -8.67 -24.42 2.86
C LEU A 84 -10.03 -25.14 2.92
N ARG A 85 -11.10 -24.38 3.11
CA ARG A 85 -12.47 -24.90 3.31
C ARG A 85 -13.43 -24.50 2.19
N GLY A 86 -13.04 -23.57 1.33
CA GLY A 86 -13.92 -22.99 0.32
C GLY A 86 -14.76 -21.85 0.88
N GLN A 87 -16.05 -21.88 0.53
CA GLN A 87 -16.98 -20.82 0.89
C GLN A 87 -17.25 -20.82 2.40
N ASP A 88 -17.21 -19.63 2.99
CA ASP A 88 -17.53 -19.38 4.40
C ASP A 88 -18.78 -18.52 4.51
N LYS A 89 -19.60 -18.79 5.52
CA LYS A 89 -20.82 -18.01 5.77
C LYS A 89 -20.47 -16.86 6.71
N LEU A 90 -20.55 -15.64 6.21
CA LEU A 90 -20.28 -14.45 7.01
C LEU A 90 -21.39 -14.18 8.02
N ILE A 91 -21.01 -14.01 9.29
CA ILE A 91 -21.88 -13.64 10.41
C ILE A 91 -21.20 -12.47 11.13
N PHE A 92 -21.93 -11.38 11.34
CA PHE A 92 -21.40 -10.17 11.98
C PHE A 92 -22.07 -9.94 13.33
N LYS A 93 -21.37 -10.27 14.41
CA LYS A 93 -21.90 -10.17 15.78
C LYS A 93 -21.88 -8.70 16.26
N PRO A 94 -23.03 -8.09 16.63
CA PRO A 94 -23.09 -6.67 16.98
C PRO A 94 -22.29 -6.30 18.24
N ASP A 95 -22.04 -7.27 19.10
CA ASP A 95 -21.35 -7.17 20.38
C ASP A 95 -19.89 -7.64 20.34
N LEU A 96 -19.36 -7.98 19.15
CA LEU A 96 -17.97 -8.42 18.98
C LEU A 96 -16.97 -7.45 19.62
N THR A 97 -16.05 -8.00 20.40
CA THR A 97 -14.95 -7.31 21.08
C THR A 97 -13.58 -7.70 20.52
N LEU A 98 -12.56 -6.87 20.74
CA LEU A 98 -11.20 -7.19 20.28
C LEU A 98 -10.60 -8.36 21.08
N GLU A 99 -10.97 -8.46 22.35
CA GLU A 99 -10.55 -9.51 23.27
C GLU A 99 -11.02 -10.88 22.79
N GLU A 100 -12.26 -10.98 22.29
CA GLU A 100 -12.77 -12.21 21.66
C GLU A 100 -11.97 -12.58 20.40
N VAL A 101 -11.71 -11.60 19.51
CA VAL A 101 -10.89 -11.82 18.31
C VAL A 101 -9.49 -12.32 18.66
N GLN A 102 -8.87 -11.75 19.70
CA GLN A 102 -7.56 -12.18 20.18
C GLN A 102 -7.62 -13.59 20.80
N ALA A 103 -8.63 -13.88 21.62
CA ALA A 103 -8.80 -15.18 22.26
C ALA A 103 -9.01 -16.32 21.24
N GLU A 104 -9.72 -16.04 20.14
CA GLU A 104 -9.91 -16.99 19.04
C GLU A 104 -8.65 -17.19 18.17
N ASN A 105 -7.68 -16.28 18.25
CA ASN A 105 -6.46 -16.28 17.44
C ASN A 105 -5.17 -16.23 18.30
N PRO A 106 -4.94 -17.21 19.19
CA PRO A 106 -3.85 -17.16 20.18
C PRO A 106 -2.44 -17.19 19.57
N LYS A 107 -2.31 -17.71 18.33
CA LYS A 107 -1.05 -17.75 17.58
C LYS A 107 -0.71 -16.42 16.90
N VAL A 108 -1.64 -15.46 16.90
CA VAL A 108 -1.43 -14.14 16.32
C VAL A 108 -0.83 -13.24 17.39
N HIS A 109 0.36 -12.70 17.11
CA HIS A 109 1.05 -11.79 18.01
C HIS A 109 1.27 -10.44 17.34
N ARG A 110 0.73 -9.38 17.93
CA ARG A 110 0.81 -8.00 17.37
C ARG A 110 0.36 -7.91 15.89
N GLY A 111 -0.65 -8.71 15.51
CA GLY A 111 -1.16 -8.75 14.13
C GLY A 111 -0.28 -9.51 13.13
N ARG A 112 0.73 -10.24 13.62
CA ARG A 112 1.62 -11.12 12.85
C ARG A 112 1.31 -12.59 13.12
N TYR A 113 1.53 -13.42 12.11
CA TYR A 113 1.46 -14.87 12.21
C TYR A 113 2.37 -15.49 11.15
N HIS A 114 2.97 -16.64 11.48
CA HIS A 114 3.59 -17.53 10.51
C HIS A 114 3.23 -18.99 10.85
N PRO A 115 3.19 -19.91 9.87
CA PRO A 115 3.01 -21.33 10.15
C PRO A 115 4.19 -21.88 10.97
N GLU A 116 3.92 -22.80 11.90
CA GLU A 116 4.95 -23.45 12.73
C GLU A 116 5.45 -24.76 12.12
N GLU A 117 4.61 -25.41 11.29
CA GLU A 117 4.83 -26.74 10.73
C GLU A 117 5.62 -26.72 9.40
N CYS A 118 5.70 -25.56 8.75
CA CYS A 118 6.32 -25.40 7.44
C CYS A 118 6.76 -23.96 7.21
N LYS A 119 7.66 -23.76 6.26
CA LYS A 119 8.10 -22.43 5.81
C LYS A 119 7.11 -21.86 4.79
N ALA A 120 6.48 -20.74 5.11
CA ALA A 120 5.55 -20.06 4.20
C ALA A 120 6.23 -19.68 2.88
N LEU A 121 5.50 -19.85 1.76
CA LEU A 121 6.02 -19.57 0.42
C LEU A 121 6.16 -18.08 0.12
N GLN A 122 5.37 -17.24 0.79
CA GLN A 122 5.40 -15.78 0.66
C GLN A 122 5.15 -15.12 2.00
N ARG A 123 5.89 -14.03 2.27
CA ARG A 123 5.59 -13.08 3.32
C ARG A 123 4.68 -11.98 2.79
N VAL A 124 3.53 -11.77 3.44
CA VAL A 124 2.45 -10.92 2.96
C VAL A 124 2.12 -9.79 3.95
N ALA A 125 2.28 -8.54 3.53
CA ALA A 125 1.79 -7.38 4.26
C ALA A 125 0.36 -7.03 3.82
N ILE A 126 -0.61 -7.06 4.74
CA ILE A 126 -1.97 -6.57 4.51
C ILE A 126 -2.05 -5.11 4.96
N LEU A 127 -2.31 -4.19 4.02
CA LEU A 127 -2.37 -2.76 4.26
C LEU A 127 -3.82 -2.26 4.22
N ILE A 128 -4.33 -1.83 5.36
CA ILE A 128 -5.72 -1.40 5.55
C ILE A 128 -5.74 0.11 5.83
N PRO A 129 -6.17 0.97 4.89
CA PRO A 129 -6.32 2.39 5.14
C PRO A 129 -7.58 2.61 5.99
N HIS A 130 -7.47 3.35 7.09
CA HIS A 130 -8.52 3.41 8.11
C HIS A 130 -8.76 4.82 8.65
N ARG A 131 -10.04 5.12 8.93
CA ARG A 131 -10.48 6.23 9.82
C ARG A 131 -11.95 6.05 10.19
N ASN A 132 -12.29 6.13 11.48
CA ASN A 132 -13.67 6.13 12.00
C ASN A 132 -14.51 4.93 11.50
N ARG A 133 -13.90 3.75 11.48
CA ARG A 133 -14.48 2.50 10.93
C ARG A 133 -14.14 1.30 11.83
N GLU A 134 -14.08 1.53 13.14
CA GLU A 134 -13.60 0.57 14.16
C GLU A 134 -14.41 -0.73 14.13
N ARG A 135 -15.75 -0.63 13.99
CA ARG A 135 -16.63 -1.80 13.83
C ARG A 135 -16.32 -2.63 12.58
N HIS A 136 -16.09 -1.99 11.44
CA HIS A 136 -15.74 -2.71 10.20
C HIS A 136 -14.38 -3.39 10.35
N LEU A 137 -13.41 -2.70 10.98
CA LEU A 137 -12.10 -3.27 11.26
C LEU A 137 -12.21 -4.50 12.16
N MET A 138 -13.02 -4.46 13.23
CA MET A 138 -13.21 -5.63 14.10
C MET A 138 -13.79 -6.84 13.35
N TYR A 139 -14.85 -6.64 12.55
CA TYR A 139 -15.39 -7.71 11.70
C TYR A 139 -14.38 -8.24 10.70
N LEU A 140 -13.59 -7.35 10.10
CA LEU A 140 -12.54 -7.76 9.19
C LEU A 140 -11.48 -8.59 9.90
N LEU A 141 -11.01 -8.19 11.09
CA LEU A 141 -9.98 -8.92 11.84
C LEU A 141 -10.48 -10.28 12.33
N GLU A 142 -11.72 -10.36 12.85
CA GLU A 142 -12.38 -11.62 13.24
C GLU A 142 -12.31 -12.64 12.11
N HIS A 143 -12.64 -12.21 10.89
CA HIS A 143 -12.67 -13.09 9.74
C HIS A 143 -11.29 -13.33 9.12
N LEU A 144 -10.48 -12.27 8.98
CA LEU A 144 -9.27 -12.29 8.18
C LEU A 144 -8.14 -13.08 8.86
N HIS A 145 -8.03 -13.05 10.20
CA HIS A 145 -7.02 -13.84 10.89
C HIS A 145 -7.13 -15.35 10.63
N PRO A 146 -8.26 -16.03 10.90
CA PRO A 146 -8.38 -17.45 10.63
C PRO A 146 -8.37 -17.75 9.12
N PHE A 147 -8.85 -16.83 8.28
CA PHE A 147 -8.76 -16.93 6.82
C PHE A 147 -7.31 -17.02 6.33
N LEU A 148 -6.44 -16.10 6.76
CA LEU A 148 -5.03 -16.05 6.34
C LEU A 148 -4.20 -17.19 6.95
N GLN A 149 -4.51 -17.60 8.19
CA GLN A 149 -3.87 -18.76 8.83
C GLN A 149 -4.12 -20.05 8.02
N ARG A 150 -5.36 -20.26 7.54
CA ARG A 150 -5.68 -21.42 6.66
C ARG A 150 -4.93 -21.37 5.34
N GLN A 151 -4.53 -20.20 4.85
CA GLN A 151 -3.72 -20.07 3.65
C GLN A 151 -2.22 -20.32 3.87
N GLN A 152 -1.79 -20.60 5.11
CA GLN A 152 -0.40 -20.87 5.49
C GLN A 152 0.57 -19.75 5.09
N LEU A 153 0.15 -18.49 5.27
CA LEU A 153 0.96 -17.31 4.99
C LEU A 153 1.79 -16.91 6.22
N ASP A 154 3.01 -16.41 6.00
CA ASP A 154 3.64 -15.49 6.94
C ASP A 154 3.09 -14.11 6.63
N TYR A 155 2.29 -13.54 7.53
CA TYR A 155 1.61 -12.29 7.26
C TYR A 155 1.69 -11.29 8.41
N GLY A 156 1.48 -10.03 8.06
CA GLY A 156 1.30 -8.93 8.99
C GLY A 156 0.19 -8.00 8.56
N ILE A 157 -0.66 -7.61 9.50
CA ILE A 157 -1.74 -6.65 9.27
C ILE A 157 -1.33 -5.27 9.75
N TYR A 158 -1.37 -4.31 8.84
CA TYR A 158 -1.08 -2.90 9.07
C TYR A 158 -2.36 -2.10 8.91
N THR A 159 -2.79 -1.44 9.98
CA THR A 159 -3.91 -0.49 9.91
C THR A 159 -3.34 0.93 9.85
N ILE A 160 -3.45 1.58 8.69
CA ILE A 160 -2.89 2.91 8.44
C ILE A 160 -3.97 3.94 8.77
N HIS A 161 -3.93 4.48 9.98
CA HIS A 161 -4.89 5.46 10.47
C HIS A 161 -4.59 6.87 9.94
N GLN A 162 -5.60 7.53 9.34
CA GLN A 162 -5.49 8.94 8.98
C GLN A 162 -5.97 9.87 10.11
N ALA A 163 -5.04 10.55 10.77
CA ALA A 163 -5.39 11.52 11.80
C ALA A 163 -6.10 12.77 11.26
N GLY A 164 -6.91 13.40 12.12
CA GLY A 164 -7.58 14.66 11.86
C GLY A 164 -8.80 14.57 10.92
N SER A 165 -9.37 15.73 10.59
CA SER A 165 -10.65 15.87 9.89
C SER A 165 -10.54 16.16 8.39
N LYS A 166 -9.32 16.25 7.84
CA LYS A 166 -9.09 16.48 6.39
C LYS A 166 -9.72 15.37 5.55
N LYS A 167 -9.92 15.60 4.24
CA LYS A 167 -10.44 14.59 3.31
C LYS A 167 -9.61 13.30 3.40
N PHE A 168 -10.28 12.15 3.46
CA PHE A 168 -9.64 10.84 3.50
C PHE A 168 -8.88 10.60 2.19
N ASN A 169 -7.61 10.18 2.27
CA ASN A 169 -6.76 9.92 1.12
C ASN A 169 -6.28 8.46 1.13
N ARG A 170 -7.15 7.57 0.65
CA ARG A 170 -6.90 6.13 0.57
C ARG A 170 -5.54 5.79 -0.05
N ALA A 171 -5.28 6.29 -1.26
CA ALA A 171 -4.06 5.96 -2.00
C ALA A 171 -2.79 6.41 -1.25
N LYS A 172 -2.81 7.60 -0.65
CA LYS A 172 -1.67 8.08 0.14
C LYS A 172 -1.41 7.21 1.38
N LEU A 173 -2.46 6.77 2.07
CA LEU A 173 -2.31 5.89 3.24
C LEU A 173 -1.73 4.52 2.84
N LEU A 174 -2.15 3.99 1.69
CA LEU A 174 -1.59 2.75 1.17
C LEU A 174 -0.09 2.88 0.84
N ASN A 175 0.32 4.00 0.23
CA ASN A 175 1.74 4.27 -0.01
C ASN A 175 2.53 4.41 1.29
N VAL A 176 1.96 5.07 2.31
CA VAL A 176 2.56 5.13 3.66
C VAL A 176 2.70 3.73 4.24
N GLY A 177 1.64 2.93 4.21
CA GLY A 177 1.64 1.57 4.73
C GLY A 177 2.69 0.69 4.07
N TYR A 178 2.87 0.81 2.76
CA TYR A 178 3.91 0.11 2.02
C TYR A 178 5.31 0.43 2.55
N ILE A 179 5.62 1.72 2.70
CA ILE A 179 6.94 2.18 3.16
C ILE A 179 7.17 1.79 4.63
N GLU A 180 6.16 1.92 5.50
CA GLU A 180 6.29 1.57 6.91
C GLU A 180 6.40 0.05 7.12
N ALA A 181 5.63 -0.76 6.40
CA ALA A 181 5.70 -2.23 6.50
C ALA A 181 7.09 -2.75 6.13
N LEU A 182 7.75 -2.13 5.15
CA LEU A 182 9.13 -2.48 4.73
C LEU A 182 10.20 -2.19 5.80
N LYS A 183 9.90 -1.37 6.82
CA LYS A 183 10.82 -1.15 7.94
C LYS A 183 10.79 -2.30 8.94
N ASP A 184 9.69 -3.04 8.99
CA ASP A 184 9.50 -4.13 9.95
C ASP A 184 9.99 -5.47 9.42
N GLU A 185 9.79 -5.73 8.12
CA GLU A 185 10.11 -7.01 7.50
C GLU A 185 10.34 -6.85 5.99
N ASN A 186 11.11 -7.76 5.42
CA ASN A 186 11.31 -7.85 3.99
C ASN A 186 10.12 -8.54 3.29
N TRP A 187 8.95 -7.91 3.31
CA TRP A 187 7.73 -8.42 2.68
C TRP A 187 7.89 -8.67 1.18
N ASP A 188 7.39 -9.82 0.71
CA ASP A 188 7.43 -10.23 -0.70
C ASP A 188 6.19 -9.74 -1.46
N CYS A 189 5.05 -9.70 -0.77
CA CYS A 189 3.74 -9.36 -1.32
C CYS A 189 3.00 -8.30 -0.48
N PHE A 190 2.27 -7.41 -1.14
CA PHE A 190 1.44 -6.39 -0.49
C PHE A 190 -0.01 -6.52 -0.93
N ILE A 191 -0.91 -6.70 0.04
CA ILE A 191 -2.35 -6.70 -0.17
C ILE A 191 -2.90 -5.34 0.27
N PHE A 192 -3.47 -4.60 -0.66
CA PHE A 192 -4.11 -3.31 -0.41
C PHE A 192 -5.59 -3.55 -0.19
N HIS A 193 -6.10 -3.30 1.01
CA HIS A 193 -7.37 -3.88 1.43
C HIS A 193 -8.33 -2.86 2.03
N ASP A 194 -9.50 -2.68 1.40
CA ASP A 194 -10.56 -1.85 1.99
C ASP A 194 -11.13 -2.49 3.26
N VAL A 195 -11.33 -1.70 4.32
CA VAL A 195 -11.74 -2.20 5.64
C VAL A 195 -13.13 -2.85 5.65
N ASP A 196 -13.97 -2.59 4.65
CA ASP A 196 -15.36 -3.04 4.56
C ASP A 196 -15.59 -4.20 3.57
N LEU A 197 -14.52 -4.86 3.11
CA LEU A 197 -14.61 -5.99 2.18
C LEU A 197 -14.12 -7.28 2.84
N VAL A 198 -15.04 -8.13 3.29
CA VAL A 198 -14.70 -9.41 3.91
C VAL A 198 -14.77 -10.53 2.85
N PRO A 199 -13.72 -11.35 2.66
CA PRO A 199 -13.75 -12.43 1.67
C PRO A 199 -14.73 -13.55 2.10
N GLU A 200 -15.45 -14.12 1.14
CA GLU A 200 -16.42 -15.19 1.41
C GLU A 200 -15.90 -16.59 1.06
N ASN A 201 -14.68 -16.72 0.51
CA ASN A 201 -14.14 -17.99 0.07
C ASN A 201 -12.62 -18.00 0.20
N ASP A 202 -12.08 -18.94 1.00
CA ASP A 202 -10.64 -19.02 1.28
C ASP A 202 -9.79 -19.62 0.13
N LEU A 203 -10.43 -20.08 -0.94
CA LEU A 203 -9.78 -20.34 -2.23
C LEU A 203 -9.38 -19.05 -2.96
N ASN A 204 -9.87 -17.89 -2.52
CA ASN A 204 -9.35 -16.59 -2.95
C ASN A 204 -8.03 -16.30 -2.21
N LEU A 205 -6.91 -16.77 -2.77
CA LEU A 205 -5.60 -16.71 -2.12
C LEU A 205 -5.05 -15.28 -2.06
N TYR A 206 -4.78 -14.79 -0.85
CA TYR A 206 -4.21 -13.48 -0.54
C TYR A 206 -2.68 -13.53 -0.68
N LYS A 207 -2.25 -13.82 -1.90
CA LYS A 207 -0.85 -13.94 -2.30
C LYS A 207 -0.63 -13.27 -3.64
N CYS A 208 0.62 -12.89 -3.92
CA CYS A 208 0.98 -12.22 -5.16
C CYS A 208 1.30 -13.25 -6.25
N GLU A 209 1.05 -12.85 -7.49
CA GLU A 209 1.31 -13.60 -8.71
C GLU A 209 2.18 -12.77 -9.66
N ASP A 210 2.52 -13.31 -10.83
CA ASP A 210 3.40 -12.64 -11.80
C ASP A 210 2.82 -11.31 -12.33
N GLN A 211 1.50 -11.15 -12.29
CA GLN A 211 0.77 -9.93 -12.65
C GLN A 211 0.04 -9.34 -11.43
N PRO A 212 -0.20 -8.01 -11.39
CA PRO A 212 -1.03 -7.39 -10.36
C PRO A 212 -2.40 -8.08 -10.27
N LYS A 213 -2.76 -8.54 -9.08
CA LYS A 213 -3.94 -9.36 -8.87
C LYS A 213 -5.07 -8.52 -8.28
N HIS A 214 -6.25 -8.62 -8.88
CA HIS A 214 -7.47 -8.05 -8.33
C HIS A 214 -8.24 -9.12 -7.58
N LEU A 215 -8.37 -8.97 -6.26
CA LEU A 215 -8.99 -9.97 -5.38
C LEU A 215 -10.51 -9.82 -5.27
N VAL A 216 -11.08 -8.68 -5.73
CA VAL A 216 -12.52 -8.36 -5.64
C VAL A 216 -13.18 -8.43 -7.01
N VAL A 217 -13.28 -9.64 -7.56
CA VAL A 217 -13.91 -9.85 -8.87
C VAL A 217 -15.45 -9.79 -8.82
N GLY A 218 -16.04 -9.83 -7.62
CA GLY A 218 -17.46 -9.66 -7.38
C GLY A 218 -17.75 -9.42 -5.90
N ARG A 219 -18.82 -8.68 -5.59
CA ARG A 219 -19.30 -8.43 -4.22
C ARG A 219 -20.81 -8.57 -4.16
N ASN A 220 -21.36 -8.85 -2.97
CA ASN A 220 -22.79 -8.97 -2.76
C ASN A 220 -23.60 -7.78 -3.34
N SER A 221 -23.12 -6.55 -3.14
CA SER A 221 -23.74 -5.30 -3.61
C SER A 221 -23.70 -5.11 -5.12
N THR A 222 -22.86 -5.86 -5.85
CA THR A 222 -22.85 -5.91 -7.31
C THR A 222 -23.47 -7.19 -7.87
N GLY A 223 -24.14 -7.98 -7.02
CA GLY A 223 -24.66 -9.30 -7.41
C GLY A 223 -23.55 -10.26 -7.85
N TYR A 224 -22.38 -10.18 -7.21
CA TYR A 224 -21.17 -10.96 -7.52
C TYR A 224 -20.65 -10.76 -8.95
N ARG A 225 -20.86 -9.57 -9.51
CA ARG A 225 -20.31 -9.19 -10.82
C ARG A 225 -19.24 -8.11 -10.69
N LEU A 226 -18.27 -8.14 -11.62
CA LEU A 226 -17.30 -7.05 -11.75
C LEU A 226 -18.03 -5.76 -12.13
N ARG A 227 -17.61 -4.63 -11.55
CA ARG A 227 -18.28 -3.35 -11.76
C ARG A 227 -18.20 -2.88 -13.21
N TYR A 228 -17.03 -3.00 -13.82
CA TYR A 228 -16.75 -2.77 -15.24
C TYR A 228 -15.38 -3.36 -15.59
N SER A 229 -15.10 -3.56 -16.87
CA SER A 229 -13.80 -4.06 -17.35
C SER A 229 -12.67 -3.08 -16.97
N GLY A 230 -11.61 -3.58 -16.34
CA GLY A 230 -10.50 -2.76 -15.84
C GLY A 230 -10.71 -2.15 -14.44
N TYR A 231 -11.81 -2.47 -13.75
CA TYR A 231 -11.96 -2.09 -12.34
C TYR A 231 -10.90 -2.80 -11.48
N PHE A 232 -10.08 -2.01 -10.76
CA PHE A 232 -8.97 -2.48 -9.93
C PHE A 232 -9.00 -1.78 -8.56
N GLY A 233 -10.06 -2.03 -7.79
CA GLY A 233 -10.29 -1.38 -6.49
C GLY A 233 -10.84 -2.37 -5.46
N GLY A 234 -11.02 -1.93 -4.22
CA GLY A 234 -11.38 -2.84 -3.13
C GLY A 234 -10.16 -3.52 -2.55
N VAL A 235 -9.86 -4.74 -3.00
CA VAL A 235 -8.70 -5.53 -2.55
C VAL A 235 -7.84 -5.95 -3.74
N THR A 236 -6.55 -5.63 -3.68
CA THR A 236 -5.58 -5.94 -4.74
C THR A 236 -4.28 -6.45 -4.15
N ALA A 237 -3.56 -7.31 -4.88
CA ALA A 237 -2.23 -7.79 -4.51
C ALA A 237 -1.19 -7.30 -5.51
N LEU A 238 -0.09 -6.74 -5.02
CA LEU A 238 1.08 -6.41 -5.85
C LEU A 238 2.35 -6.88 -5.15
N SER A 239 3.25 -7.51 -5.91
CA SER A 239 4.60 -7.80 -5.44
C SER A 239 5.35 -6.50 -5.18
N ARG A 240 6.45 -6.59 -4.45
CA ARG A 240 7.35 -5.45 -4.25
C ARG A 240 7.74 -4.79 -5.58
N GLU A 241 8.17 -5.58 -6.55
CA GLU A 241 8.62 -5.13 -7.86
C GLU A 241 7.49 -4.53 -8.69
N GLN A 242 6.28 -5.11 -8.60
CA GLN A 242 5.10 -4.59 -9.30
C GLN A 242 4.70 -3.22 -8.77
N PHE A 243 4.75 -3.01 -7.44
CA PHE A 243 4.41 -1.73 -6.85
C PHE A 243 5.43 -0.63 -7.19
N PHE A 244 6.73 -0.95 -7.23
CA PHE A 244 7.77 0.02 -7.57
C PHE A 244 7.81 0.45 -9.04
N LYS A 245 7.27 -0.37 -9.95
CA LYS A 245 7.28 -0.10 -11.40
C LYS A 245 6.11 0.77 -11.89
N GLY A 246 5.08 0.98 -11.06
CA GLY A 246 3.90 1.79 -11.38
C GLY A 246 4.06 3.24 -10.95
#